data_AF-U9UE26-F1
#
_entry.id   AF-U9UE26-F1
#
_cell.length_a   1.000
_cell.length_b   1.000
_cell.length_c   1.000
_cell.angle_alpha   90.00
_cell.angle_beta   90.00
_cell.angle_gamma   90.00
#
_symmetry.space_group_name_H-M   'P 1'
#
loop_
_entity.id
_entity.type
_entity.pdbx_description
1 polymer ?
#
loop_
_entity_poly.entity_id
_entity_poly.type
_entity_poly.pdbx_seq_one_letter_code
_entity_poly.pdbx_strand_id
1 'polypeptide(L)'
;MKISRVINSSYAIYNTGNGVNFGGSDLNLENGYLSLSHSGNYENLDINLERNRYGMECLDDSDYEINQHEMDQHEVEEIEFFREFQSTFIASADGWITSSDNAIKFKKPNIDPVVFEIILRYMYTGEVDLTNTSGMNVLELLVASDELLLKELFKHVQDYLIEKQKNWIQKNFVLVLHSVFGLESYILYGLLERNDLQIEEIVVWDSLIKWGIEQTPGLGIRNSDRNKWNNRNFEALKKTLNKFIPLIRFVGISPSEYFYKVRPYKAIIPNRIHEEIEEYYYKGNLPRTTTLPPRTGIIQKIESCIIKPNLSSIIINWIERKDSNYNRNRKDTVYNFDLIYVEIVICAGKGAILILIKVKHSGKIFGGYNPIGWNNTGINYNHNYYGYNGYNQYLTTTESFIFSFESNEDIENMKISRVVNSSRAIYNYPGNGINFGGGDLTLANDYLSLNYTGNYENLTRNNNNSFANNLYEGMYYKKQYEYYNNQYEVEEIEAFRVVAK
;
A
#
# COMPACT_ATOMS: atom_id res chain seq x y z
N MET A 1 -20.35 -11.66 -42.50
CA MET A 1 -19.28 -12.32 -41.73
C MET A 1 -19.88 -12.91 -40.45
N LYS A 2 -19.82 -14.23 -40.26
CA LYS A 2 -20.36 -14.94 -39.08
C LYS A 2 -19.43 -14.73 -37.88
N ILE A 3 -19.97 -14.34 -36.72
CA ILE A 3 -19.21 -14.31 -35.45
C ILE A 3 -18.96 -15.74 -35.02
N SER A 4 -17.71 -16.05 -34.72
CA SER A 4 -17.36 -17.20 -33.90
C SER A 4 -17.69 -16.85 -32.44
N ARG A 5 -18.83 -17.34 -31.92
CA ARG A 5 -19.14 -17.29 -30.48
C ARG A 5 -18.21 -18.26 -29.75
N VAL A 6 -17.76 -17.91 -28.54
CA VAL A 6 -17.20 -18.90 -27.61
C VAL A 6 -18.35 -19.81 -27.17
N ILE A 7 -18.46 -20.99 -27.78
CA ILE A 7 -19.52 -21.98 -27.47
C ILE A 7 -19.24 -22.65 -26.11
N ASN A 8 -18.01 -22.53 -25.59
CA ASN A 8 -17.63 -23.14 -24.31
C ASN A 8 -16.50 -22.32 -23.64
N SER A 9 -16.82 -21.58 -22.58
CA SER A 9 -15.88 -20.71 -21.84
C SER A 9 -14.69 -21.47 -21.24
N SER A 10 -14.83 -22.78 -21.03
CA SER A 10 -13.77 -23.66 -20.49
C SER A 10 -12.61 -23.94 -21.47
N TYR A 11 -12.74 -23.58 -22.76
CA TYR A 11 -11.66 -23.69 -23.77
C TYR A 11 -11.20 -22.32 -24.29
N ALA A 12 -11.81 -21.24 -23.81
CA ALA A 12 -11.48 -19.89 -24.23
C ALA A 12 -10.13 -19.43 -23.68
N ILE A 13 -9.75 -19.87 -22.46
CA ILE A 13 -8.49 -19.49 -21.83
C ILE A 13 -7.94 -20.67 -21.02
N TYR A 14 -6.68 -21.06 -21.24
CA TYR A 14 -6.01 -22.03 -20.37
C TYR A 14 -4.51 -21.77 -20.22
N ASN A 15 -4.01 -22.02 -19.00
CA ASN A 15 -2.63 -21.78 -18.60
C ASN A 15 -1.79 -23.05 -18.78
N THR A 16 -0.65 -22.96 -19.48
CA THR A 16 0.22 -24.11 -19.79
C THR A 16 1.42 -24.24 -18.87
N GLY A 17 1.53 -23.39 -17.85
CA GLY A 17 2.68 -23.29 -16.95
C GLY A 17 3.81 -22.41 -17.49
N ASN A 18 3.83 -22.12 -18.80
CA ASN A 18 4.78 -21.19 -19.42
C ASN A 18 4.12 -19.91 -19.95
N GLY A 19 2.80 -19.92 -20.20
CA GLY A 19 2.05 -18.77 -20.71
C GLY A 19 0.52 -18.97 -20.65
N VAL A 20 -0.23 -17.96 -21.09
CA VAL A 20 -1.70 -17.97 -21.11
C VAL A 20 -2.19 -18.01 -22.56
N ASN A 21 -2.93 -19.07 -22.90
CA ASN A 21 -3.57 -19.20 -24.20
C ASN A 21 -4.97 -18.63 -24.18
N PHE A 22 -5.35 -17.90 -25.23
CA PHE A 22 -6.69 -17.37 -25.51
C PHE A 22 -7.20 -17.99 -26.81
N GLY A 23 -8.49 -18.28 -26.86
CA GLY A 23 -9.17 -18.87 -28.02
C GLY A 23 -8.58 -20.21 -28.45
N GLY A 24 -8.51 -21.22 -27.57
CA GLY A 24 -8.08 -22.57 -28.00
C GLY A 24 -6.63 -22.68 -28.51
N SER A 25 -5.71 -21.80 -28.07
CA SER A 25 -4.32 -21.60 -28.57
C SER A 25 -4.18 -20.61 -29.73
N ASP A 26 -5.25 -19.94 -30.14
CA ASP A 26 -5.15 -18.99 -31.26
C ASP A 26 -4.34 -17.74 -30.90
N LEU A 27 -4.32 -17.35 -29.63
CA LEU A 27 -3.40 -16.38 -29.05
C LEU A 27 -2.67 -17.02 -27.86
N ASN A 28 -1.37 -16.83 -27.75
CA ASN A 28 -0.57 -17.24 -26.59
C ASN A 28 0.23 -16.03 -26.07
N LEU A 29 0.16 -15.74 -24.78
CA LEU A 29 0.97 -14.72 -24.11
C LEU A 29 2.04 -15.42 -23.25
N GLU A 30 3.30 -15.32 -23.67
CA GLU A 30 4.45 -15.96 -23.01
C GLU A 30 5.57 -14.92 -22.79
N ASN A 31 6.01 -14.71 -21.55
CA ASN A 31 7.11 -13.79 -21.21
C ASN A 31 6.97 -12.37 -21.80
N GLY A 32 5.74 -11.84 -21.86
CA GLY A 32 5.44 -10.52 -22.44
C GLY A 32 5.37 -10.48 -23.98
N TYR A 33 5.41 -11.64 -24.64
CA TYR A 33 5.24 -11.76 -26.08
C TYR A 33 3.90 -12.43 -26.39
N LEU A 34 3.09 -11.77 -27.23
CA LEU A 34 1.90 -12.39 -27.79
C LEU A 34 2.28 -13.14 -29.09
N SER A 35 1.77 -14.34 -29.29
CA SER A 35 1.93 -15.11 -30.53
C SER A 35 0.58 -15.61 -30.99
N LEU A 36 0.26 -15.44 -32.28
CA LEU A 36 -0.94 -16.00 -32.87
C LEU A 36 -0.62 -17.35 -33.50
N SER A 37 -1.43 -18.36 -33.21
CA SER A 37 -1.43 -19.64 -33.93
C SER A 37 -2.84 -19.92 -34.45
N HIS A 38 -3.02 -20.82 -35.42
CA HIS A 38 -4.34 -21.15 -35.95
C HIS A 38 -4.68 -22.57 -35.51
N SER A 39 -5.38 -22.70 -34.40
CA SER A 39 -5.74 -23.97 -33.76
C SER A 39 -6.88 -24.70 -34.47
N GLY A 40 -7.59 -24.02 -35.38
CA GLY A 40 -8.70 -24.61 -36.14
C GLY A 40 -9.94 -24.91 -35.30
N ASN A 41 -10.00 -24.43 -34.05
CA ASN A 41 -11.11 -24.68 -33.13
C ASN A 41 -12.31 -23.74 -33.32
N TYR A 42 -12.20 -22.75 -34.21
CA TYR A 42 -13.26 -21.81 -34.57
C TYR A 42 -13.52 -21.90 -36.07
N GLU A 43 -14.78 -22.15 -36.47
CA GLU A 43 -15.16 -21.92 -37.86
C GLU A 43 -15.10 -20.41 -38.16
N ASN A 44 -14.20 -20.03 -39.06
CA ASN A 44 -14.08 -18.71 -39.71
C ASN A 44 -13.47 -17.54 -38.90
N LEU A 45 -12.43 -17.78 -38.09
CA LEU A 45 -11.64 -16.70 -37.49
C LEU A 45 -10.58 -16.16 -38.49
N ASP A 46 -10.99 -15.45 -39.55
CA ASP A 46 -10.05 -14.87 -40.53
C ASP A 46 -9.48 -13.54 -40.00
N ILE A 47 -8.46 -13.59 -39.13
CA ILE A 47 -7.71 -12.41 -38.68
C ILE A 47 -6.59 -12.11 -39.70
N ASN A 48 -6.97 -11.79 -40.93
CA ASN A 48 -6.04 -11.36 -41.97
C ASN A 48 -5.85 -9.84 -41.91
N LEU A 49 -4.93 -9.38 -41.05
CA LEU A 49 -4.58 -7.96 -40.88
C LEU A 49 -4.02 -7.31 -42.17
N GLU A 50 -3.61 -8.09 -43.17
CA GLU A 50 -3.16 -7.55 -44.47
C GLU A 50 -4.30 -7.19 -45.43
N ARG A 51 -5.49 -7.82 -45.31
CA ARG A 51 -6.62 -7.55 -46.21
C ARG A 51 -7.30 -6.20 -45.93
N ASN A 52 -7.20 -5.68 -44.71
CA ASN A 52 -7.75 -4.36 -44.35
C ASN A 52 -6.91 -3.18 -44.85
N ARG A 53 -5.77 -3.42 -45.53
CA ARG A 53 -4.95 -2.34 -46.13
C ARG A 53 -5.46 -1.84 -47.48
N TYR A 54 -6.37 -2.55 -48.15
CA TYR A 54 -6.92 -2.15 -49.44
C TYR A 54 -8.41 -2.48 -49.56
N GLY A 55 -9.24 -1.44 -49.65
CA GLY A 55 -10.61 -1.55 -50.16
C GLY A 55 -11.70 -1.46 -49.10
N MET A 56 -12.07 -0.23 -48.74
CA MET A 56 -13.40 0.08 -48.20
C MET A 56 -14.36 0.15 -49.39
N GLU A 57 -14.77 -1.00 -49.92
CA GLU A 57 -15.93 -1.08 -50.82
C GLU A 57 -17.16 -1.44 -49.97
N CYS A 58 -18.14 -0.53 -49.98
CA CYS A 58 -19.46 -0.75 -49.40
C CYS A 58 -20.06 -2.03 -50.00
N LEU A 59 -20.31 -3.05 -49.17
CA LEU A 59 -21.10 -4.21 -49.57
C LEU A 59 -22.58 -3.93 -49.28
N ASP A 60 -23.40 -4.19 -50.30
CA ASP A 60 -24.85 -3.97 -50.40
C ASP A 60 -25.66 -4.63 -49.26
N ASP A 61 -26.78 -3.98 -48.92
CA ASP A 61 -27.71 -4.29 -47.81
C ASP A 61 -28.48 -5.64 -47.92
N SER A 62 -28.11 -6.57 -48.79
CA SER A 62 -28.97 -7.72 -49.12
C SER A 62 -28.66 -9.06 -48.43
N ASP A 63 -27.63 -9.16 -47.59
CA ASP A 63 -27.22 -10.45 -46.97
C ASP A 63 -27.49 -10.55 -45.45
N TYR A 64 -28.30 -9.66 -44.88
CA TYR A 64 -28.67 -9.67 -43.45
C TYR A 64 -29.98 -10.42 -43.16
N GLU A 65 -29.91 -11.75 -43.05
CA GLU A 65 -30.84 -12.52 -42.22
C GLU A 65 -30.05 -13.40 -41.26
N ILE A 66 -29.74 -12.85 -40.07
CA ILE A 66 -29.36 -13.66 -38.91
C ILE A 66 -30.67 -14.01 -38.20
N ASN A 67 -30.92 -15.30 -37.99
CA ASN A 67 -32.07 -15.83 -37.26
C ASN A 67 -32.16 -15.21 -35.85
N GLN A 68 -32.99 -14.17 -35.71
CA GLN A 68 -33.29 -13.46 -34.46
C GLN A 68 -34.18 -14.24 -33.49
N HIS A 69 -34.37 -15.56 -33.65
CA HIS A 69 -35.53 -16.17 -33.02
C HIS A 69 -35.41 -16.51 -31.52
N GLU A 70 -34.23 -16.50 -30.89
CA GLU A 70 -34.09 -16.80 -29.45
C GLU A 70 -32.91 -16.07 -28.76
N MET A 71 -32.65 -14.81 -29.08
CA MET A 71 -31.69 -13.99 -28.33
C MET A 71 -32.36 -12.72 -27.82
N ASP A 72 -32.29 -12.50 -26.51
CA ASP A 72 -32.77 -11.27 -25.88
C ASP A 72 -32.03 -10.05 -26.46
N GLN A 73 -32.73 -8.93 -26.65
CA GLN A 73 -32.16 -7.69 -27.20
C GLN A 73 -30.88 -7.23 -26.48
N HIS A 74 -30.79 -7.48 -25.17
CA HIS A 74 -29.61 -7.18 -24.37
C HIS A 74 -28.37 -7.99 -24.82
N GLU A 75 -28.52 -9.26 -25.19
CA GLU A 75 -27.40 -10.08 -25.69
C GLU A 75 -26.93 -9.62 -27.07
N VAL A 76 -27.84 -9.10 -27.90
CA VAL A 76 -27.52 -8.56 -29.23
C VAL A 76 -26.71 -7.28 -29.10
N GLU A 77 -27.14 -6.36 -28.23
CA GLU A 77 -26.46 -5.09 -27.96
C GLU A 77 -25.05 -5.31 -27.37
N GLU A 78 -24.91 -6.26 -26.44
CA GLU A 78 -23.64 -6.64 -25.83
C GLU A 78 -22.65 -7.18 -26.88
N ILE A 79 -23.11 -8.06 -27.78
CA ILE A 79 -22.28 -8.62 -28.86
C ILE A 79 -21.84 -7.57 -29.89
N GLU A 80 -22.72 -6.65 -30.28
CA GLU A 80 -22.36 -5.57 -31.22
C GLU A 80 -21.35 -4.60 -30.61
N PHE A 81 -21.51 -4.28 -29.31
CA PHE A 81 -20.55 -3.49 -28.57
C PHE A 81 -19.17 -4.16 -28.53
N PHE A 82 -19.08 -5.45 -28.19
CA PHE A 82 -17.81 -6.18 -28.18
C PHE A 82 -17.12 -6.20 -29.57
N ARG A 83 -17.89 -6.34 -30.66
CA ARG A 83 -17.33 -6.31 -32.02
C ARG A 83 -16.76 -4.95 -32.39
N GLU A 84 -17.52 -3.88 -32.18
CA GLU A 84 -17.11 -2.52 -32.51
C GLU A 84 -15.88 -2.12 -31.67
N PHE A 85 -15.90 -2.54 -30.40
CA PHE A 85 -14.80 -2.36 -29.46
C PHE A 85 -13.52 -3.10 -29.91
N GLN A 86 -13.60 -4.39 -30.25
CA GLN A 86 -12.45 -5.16 -30.76
C GLN A 86 -11.88 -4.57 -32.05
N SER A 87 -12.74 -4.14 -32.97
CA SER A 87 -12.33 -3.49 -34.23
C SER A 87 -11.58 -2.17 -33.97
N THR A 88 -12.07 -1.36 -33.03
CA THR A 88 -11.47 -0.08 -32.64
C THR A 88 -10.13 -0.27 -31.92
N PHE A 89 -10.03 -1.27 -31.04
CA PHE A 89 -8.77 -1.62 -30.37
C PHE A 89 -7.72 -2.11 -31.37
N ILE A 90 -8.08 -2.98 -32.29
CA ILE A 90 -7.18 -3.49 -33.34
C ILE A 90 -6.71 -2.34 -34.25
N ALA A 91 -7.62 -1.43 -34.63
CA ALA A 91 -7.28 -0.26 -35.44
C ALA A 91 -6.33 0.72 -34.71
N SER A 92 -6.46 0.87 -33.38
CA SER A 92 -5.60 1.73 -32.56
C SER A 92 -4.26 1.09 -32.16
N ALA A 93 -4.13 -0.23 -32.29
CA ALA A 93 -2.89 -0.96 -32.10
C ALA A 93 -1.93 -0.88 -33.30
N ASP A 94 -2.33 -0.21 -34.40
CA ASP A 94 -1.50 0.02 -35.57
C ASP A 94 -0.27 0.87 -35.19
N GLY A 95 0.89 0.23 -35.14
CA GLY A 95 2.16 0.80 -34.64
C GLY A 95 2.72 0.19 -33.35
N TRP A 96 1.93 -0.62 -32.62
CA TRP A 96 2.47 -1.45 -31.52
C TRP A 96 2.86 -2.84 -32.00
N ILE A 97 2.45 -3.21 -33.21
CA ILE A 97 2.54 -4.56 -33.74
C ILE A 97 3.80 -4.71 -34.59
N THR A 98 4.65 -5.68 -34.26
CA THR A 98 5.70 -6.18 -35.15
C THR A 98 5.49 -7.66 -35.39
N SER A 99 5.30 -8.04 -36.66
CA SER A 99 5.21 -9.44 -37.07
C SER A 99 6.61 -10.04 -37.20
N SER A 100 6.75 -11.25 -36.68
CA SER A 100 7.83 -12.19 -37.01
C SER A 100 7.17 -13.49 -37.44
N ASP A 101 7.88 -14.34 -38.20
CA ASP A 101 7.30 -15.43 -39.02
C ASP A 101 6.31 -16.39 -38.31
N ASN A 102 6.26 -16.42 -36.97
CA ASN A 102 5.31 -17.21 -36.16
C ASN A 102 4.64 -16.45 -34.98
N ALA A 103 4.80 -15.13 -34.85
CA ALA A 103 4.25 -14.38 -33.71
C ALA A 103 4.00 -12.90 -34.00
N ILE A 104 2.91 -12.35 -33.43
CA ILE A 104 2.57 -10.92 -33.46
C ILE A 104 3.01 -10.27 -32.15
N LYS A 105 4.16 -9.60 -32.15
CA LYS A 105 4.64 -8.91 -30.94
C LYS A 105 3.93 -7.58 -30.76
N PHE A 106 3.28 -7.39 -29.62
CA PHE A 106 2.75 -6.10 -29.18
C PHE A 106 3.80 -5.41 -28.30
N LYS A 107 4.22 -4.21 -28.70
CA LYS A 107 5.14 -3.36 -27.93
C LYS A 107 4.45 -2.04 -27.62
N LYS A 108 3.63 -2.05 -26.55
CA LYS A 108 3.16 -0.81 -25.93
C LYS A 108 4.07 -0.50 -24.74
N PRO A 109 4.85 0.60 -24.78
CA PRO A 109 5.93 0.82 -23.81
C PRO A 109 5.45 1.14 -22.38
N ASN A 110 4.16 1.44 -22.18
CA ASN A 110 3.66 2.05 -20.94
C ASN A 110 2.65 1.15 -20.18
N ILE A 111 2.48 -0.12 -20.55
CA ILE A 111 1.59 -1.06 -19.85
C ILE A 111 2.40 -2.28 -19.40
N ASP A 112 2.32 -2.62 -18.11
CA ASP A 112 2.95 -3.82 -17.56
C ASP A 112 2.36 -5.11 -18.18
N PRO A 113 3.17 -6.14 -18.50
CA PRO A 113 2.66 -7.38 -19.09
C PRO A 113 1.54 -8.06 -18.30
N VAL A 114 1.57 -8.02 -16.96
CA VAL A 114 0.53 -8.62 -16.11
C VAL A 114 -0.78 -7.86 -16.27
N VAL A 115 -0.71 -6.53 -16.35
CA VAL A 115 -1.88 -5.67 -16.57
C VAL A 115 -2.44 -5.87 -17.97
N PHE A 116 -1.56 -5.99 -18.97
CA PHE A 116 -1.97 -6.25 -20.35
C PHE A 116 -2.67 -7.59 -20.51
N GLU A 117 -2.23 -8.63 -19.78
CA GLU A 117 -2.90 -9.93 -19.73
C GLU A 117 -4.33 -9.82 -19.19
N ILE A 118 -4.53 -9.05 -18.12
CA ILE A 118 -5.87 -8.82 -17.55
C ILE A 118 -6.77 -8.13 -18.57
N ILE A 119 -6.25 -7.12 -19.29
CA ILE A 119 -6.98 -6.41 -20.34
C ILE A 119 -7.35 -7.35 -21.48
N LEU A 120 -6.40 -8.15 -21.97
CA LEU A 120 -6.66 -9.17 -23.00
C LEU A 120 -7.77 -10.11 -22.54
N ARG A 121 -7.68 -10.66 -21.34
CA ARG A 121 -8.74 -11.53 -20.80
C ARG A 121 -10.11 -10.84 -20.83
N TYR A 122 -10.20 -9.62 -20.31
CA TYR A 122 -11.43 -8.84 -20.35
C TYR A 122 -11.97 -8.64 -21.77
N MET A 123 -11.10 -8.34 -22.76
CA MET A 123 -11.53 -8.16 -24.15
C MET A 123 -12.06 -9.44 -24.82
N TYR A 124 -11.64 -10.62 -24.33
CA TYR A 124 -12.08 -11.92 -24.84
C TYR A 124 -13.32 -12.46 -24.11
N THR A 125 -13.45 -12.20 -22.81
CA THR A 125 -14.49 -12.80 -21.98
C THR A 125 -15.58 -11.82 -21.54
N GLY A 126 -15.33 -10.51 -21.61
CA GLY A 126 -16.16 -9.49 -20.98
C GLY A 126 -16.06 -9.44 -19.46
N GLU A 127 -15.24 -10.29 -18.85
CA GLU A 127 -15.18 -10.47 -17.40
C GLU A 127 -13.78 -10.17 -16.84
N VAL A 128 -13.73 -9.60 -15.63
CA VAL A 128 -12.49 -9.33 -14.92
C VAL A 128 -12.59 -9.77 -13.46
N ASP A 129 -11.68 -10.65 -13.03
CA ASP A 129 -11.51 -10.99 -11.61
C ASP A 129 -10.32 -10.22 -11.02
N LEU A 130 -10.61 -9.34 -10.05
CA LEU A 130 -9.64 -8.50 -9.36
C LEU A 130 -9.31 -9.00 -7.94
N THR A 131 -9.94 -10.08 -7.46
CA THR A 131 -9.89 -10.52 -6.05
C THR A 131 -8.47 -10.76 -5.51
N ASN A 132 -7.59 -11.31 -6.33
CA ASN A 132 -6.19 -11.59 -5.98
C ASN A 132 -5.20 -10.65 -6.68
N THR A 133 -5.67 -9.52 -7.23
CA THR A 133 -4.83 -8.56 -7.92
C THR A 133 -4.22 -7.58 -6.91
N SER A 134 -2.91 -7.33 -7.00
CA SER A 134 -2.23 -6.37 -6.12
C SER A 134 -2.81 -4.97 -6.31
N GLY A 135 -2.82 -4.14 -5.26
CA GLY A 135 -3.34 -2.78 -5.38
C GLY A 135 -2.59 -1.93 -6.41
N MET A 136 -1.30 -2.21 -6.63
CA MET A 136 -0.51 -1.58 -7.70
C MET A 136 -1.03 -1.97 -9.08
N ASN A 137 -1.22 -3.27 -9.33
CA ASN A 137 -1.73 -3.74 -10.61
C ASN A 137 -3.17 -3.26 -10.87
N VAL A 138 -4.01 -3.13 -9.83
CA VAL A 138 -5.34 -2.51 -9.95
C VAL A 138 -5.22 -1.04 -10.38
N LEU A 139 -4.29 -0.29 -9.79
CA LEU A 139 -4.06 1.12 -10.15
C LEU A 139 -3.52 1.26 -11.58
N GLU A 140 -2.57 0.41 -11.98
CA GLU A 140 -2.04 0.38 -13.34
C GLU A 140 -3.10 -0.04 -14.35
N LEU A 141 -3.94 -1.03 -14.02
CA LEU A 141 -5.09 -1.43 -14.83
C LEU A 141 -6.07 -0.29 -15.01
N LEU A 142 -6.32 0.51 -13.97
CA LEU A 142 -7.16 1.70 -14.07
C LEU A 142 -6.59 2.70 -15.08
N VAL A 143 -5.29 3.00 -15.00
CA VAL A 143 -4.61 3.91 -15.93
C VAL A 143 -4.64 3.37 -17.37
N ALA A 144 -4.33 2.09 -17.54
CA ALA A 144 -4.33 1.45 -18.85
C ALA A 144 -5.74 1.38 -19.47
N SER A 145 -6.77 1.17 -18.65
CA SER A 145 -8.17 1.14 -19.10
C SER A 145 -8.62 2.50 -19.62
N ASP A 146 -8.20 3.60 -18.97
CA ASP A 146 -8.44 4.96 -19.47
C ASP A 146 -7.69 5.23 -20.78
N GLU A 147 -6.39 4.90 -20.82
CA GLU A 147 -5.54 5.10 -22.01
C GLU A 147 -6.07 4.34 -23.24
N LEU A 148 -6.62 3.15 -23.03
CA LEU A 148 -7.21 2.30 -24.07
C LEU A 148 -8.71 2.57 -24.29
N LEU A 149 -9.29 3.56 -23.59
CA LEU A 149 -10.70 3.96 -23.70
C LEU A 149 -11.71 2.85 -23.35
N LEU A 150 -11.33 1.95 -22.44
CA LEU A 150 -12.13 0.82 -21.92
C LEU A 150 -13.11 1.30 -20.84
N LYS A 151 -14.11 2.10 -21.21
CA LYS A 151 -14.96 2.83 -20.24
C LYS A 151 -15.61 1.96 -19.18
N GLU A 152 -16.12 0.78 -19.55
CA GLU A 152 -16.78 -0.13 -18.61
C GLU A 152 -15.79 -0.77 -17.65
N LEU A 153 -14.65 -1.28 -18.16
CA LEU A 153 -13.56 -1.79 -17.34
C LEU A 153 -13.02 -0.72 -16.40
N PHE A 154 -12.78 0.49 -16.93
CA PHE A 154 -12.30 1.63 -16.15
C PHE A 154 -13.21 1.92 -14.96
N LYS A 155 -14.53 2.01 -15.19
CA LYS A 155 -15.52 2.21 -14.13
C LYS A 155 -15.49 1.07 -13.10
N HIS A 156 -15.48 -0.17 -13.55
CA HIS A 156 -15.45 -1.33 -12.66
C HIS A 156 -14.19 -1.38 -11.80
N VAL A 157 -13.01 -1.20 -12.41
CA VAL A 157 -11.70 -1.22 -11.74
C VAL A 157 -11.60 -0.09 -10.72
N GLN A 158 -12.16 1.07 -11.05
CA GLN A 158 -12.20 2.18 -10.12
C GLN A 158 -13.07 1.90 -8.90
N ASP A 159 -14.31 1.44 -9.10
CA ASP A 159 -15.22 1.12 -8.01
C ASP A 159 -14.55 0.07 -7.09
N TYR A 160 -13.90 -0.93 -7.69
CA TYR A 160 -13.10 -1.90 -6.97
C TYR A 160 -11.94 -1.27 -6.19
N LEU A 161 -11.15 -0.38 -6.80
CA LEU A 161 -10.04 0.32 -6.14
C LEU A 161 -10.55 1.11 -4.92
N ILE A 162 -11.60 1.91 -5.09
CA ILE A 162 -12.16 2.77 -4.04
C ILE A 162 -12.77 1.93 -2.91
N GLU A 163 -13.57 0.92 -3.23
CA GLU A 163 -14.36 0.18 -2.26
C GLU A 163 -13.58 -0.96 -1.60
N LYS A 164 -12.78 -1.71 -2.37
CA LYS A 164 -12.13 -2.95 -1.93
C LYS A 164 -10.67 -2.75 -1.56
N GLN A 165 -9.95 -1.81 -2.18
CA GLN A 165 -8.52 -1.56 -1.94
C GLN A 165 -8.25 -0.40 -0.96
N LYS A 166 -9.19 -0.12 -0.04
CA LYS A 166 -9.08 0.96 0.96
C LYS A 166 -7.74 0.98 1.71
N ASN A 167 -7.32 -0.15 2.27
CA ASN A 167 -6.09 -0.22 3.07
C ASN A 167 -4.85 0.06 2.22
N TRP A 168 -4.83 -0.43 0.99
CA TRP A 168 -3.75 -0.19 0.06
C TRP A 168 -3.69 1.28 -0.39
N ILE A 169 -4.84 1.89 -0.71
CA ILE A 169 -4.93 3.33 -1.02
C ILE A 169 -4.40 4.16 0.14
N GLN A 170 -4.76 3.84 1.39
CA GLN A 170 -4.29 4.60 2.55
C GLN A 170 -2.76 4.59 2.66
N LYS A 171 -2.14 3.41 2.48
CA LYS A 171 -0.67 3.26 2.51
C LYS A 171 0.01 3.94 1.33
N ASN A 172 -0.66 3.98 0.18
CA ASN A 172 -0.10 4.44 -1.09
C ASN A 172 -0.79 5.70 -1.62
N PHE A 173 -1.37 6.54 -0.75
CA PHE A 173 -2.28 7.60 -1.21
C PHE A 173 -1.60 8.61 -2.10
N VAL A 174 -0.35 8.97 -1.78
CA VAL A 174 0.46 9.88 -2.60
C VAL A 174 0.71 9.27 -3.98
N LEU A 175 1.02 7.97 -4.05
CA LEU A 175 1.19 7.24 -5.31
C LEU A 175 -0.12 7.18 -6.10
N VAL A 176 -1.23 6.79 -5.46
CA VAL A 176 -2.55 6.76 -6.09
C VAL A 176 -2.89 8.11 -6.65
N LEU A 177 -2.75 9.16 -5.83
CA LEU A 177 -2.95 10.53 -6.28
C LEU A 177 -2.10 10.77 -7.51
N HIS A 178 -0.77 10.56 -7.45
CA HIS A 178 0.20 10.75 -8.54
C HIS A 178 -0.18 10.03 -9.84
N SER A 179 -0.62 8.77 -9.77
CA SER A 179 -1.01 8.01 -10.94
C SER A 179 -2.34 8.46 -11.53
N VAL A 180 -3.29 8.88 -10.69
CA VAL A 180 -4.57 9.42 -11.16
C VAL A 180 -4.48 10.88 -11.60
N PHE A 181 -3.30 11.53 -11.56
CA PHE A 181 -3.18 12.92 -12.00
C PHE A 181 -3.61 13.11 -13.46
N GLY A 182 -3.39 12.10 -14.30
CA GLY A 182 -3.80 12.10 -15.70
C GLY A 182 -5.25 11.66 -15.95
N LEU A 183 -5.94 11.14 -14.93
CA LEU A 183 -7.27 10.53 -15.08
C LEU A 183 -8.40 11.53 -14.80
N GLU A 184 -9.62 11.13 -15.17
CA GLU A 184 -10.80 11.95 -15.00
C GLU A 184 -11.04 12.41 -13.55
N SER A 185 -11.49 13.66 -13.45
CA SER A 185 -11.67 14.44 -12.21
C SER A 185 -12.58 13.85 -11.11
N TYR A 186 -13.27 12.74 -11.34
CA TYR A 186 -14.23 12.16 -10.39
C TYR A 186 -13.59 11.15 -9.41
N ILE A 187 -12.49 10.49 -9.79
CA ILE A 187 -11.72 9.62 -8.88
C ILE A 187 -11.15 10.46 -7.73
N LEU A 188 -10.54 11.59 -8.07
CA LEU A 188 -10.02 12.55 -7.10
C LEU A 188 -11.13 13.04 -6.17
N TYR A 189 -12.33 13.30 -6.71
CA TYR A 189 -13.47 13.74 -5.92
C TYR A 189 -13.86 12.68 -4.88
N GLY A 190 -14.04 11.43 -5.31
CA GLY A 190 -14.38 10.31 -4.42
C GLY A 190 -13.32 10.08 -3.33
N LEU A 191 -12.03 10.19 -3.66
CA LEU A 191 -10.94 10.12 -2.69
C LEU A 191 -11.01 11.28 -1.67
N LEU A 192 -11.28 12.50 -2.14
CA LEU A 192 -11.34 13.68 -1.29
C LEU A 192 -12.57 13.68 -0.37
N GLU A 193 -13.67 13.02 -0.70
CA GLU A 193 -14.84 12.91 0.20
C GLU A 193 -14.58 11.99 1.41
N ARG A 194 -13.68 11.03 1.29
CA ARG A 194 -13.48 9.98 2.30
C ARG A 194 -12.96 10.45 3.66
N ASN A 195 -13.73 10.22 4.71
CA ASN A 195 -13.33 10.57 6.08
C ASN A 195 -12.33 9.60 6.71
N ASP A 196 -12.13 8.43 6.09
CA ASP A 196 -11.35 7.33 6.66
C ASP A 196 -9.89 7.29 6.20
N LEU A 197 -9.44 8.22 5.35
CA LEU A 197 -8.05 8.23 4.87
C LEU A 197 -7.08 8.69 5.96
N GLN A 198 -5.94 8.01 6.07
CA GLN A 198 -4.87 8.37 7.00
C GLN A 198 -3.86 9.30 6.35
N ILE A 199 -4.24 10.57 6.19
CA ILE A 199 -3.40 11.58 5.57
C ILE A 199 -3.53 12.94 6.26
N GLU A 200 -2.42 13.65 6.36
CA GLU A 200 -2.40 15.04 6.81
C GLU A 200 -3.09 15.92 5.75
N GLU A 201 -4.04 16.75 6.17
CA GLU A 201 -4.81 17.61 5.25
C GLU A 201 -3.93 18.54 4.41
N ILE A 202 -2.73 18.88 4.91
CA ILE A 202 -1.75 19.64 4.14
C ILE A 202 -1.19 18.88 2.93
N VAL A 203 -0.99 17.56 3.04
CA VAL A 203 -0.52 16.72 1.93
C VAL A 203 -1.62 16.58 0.88
N VAL A 204 -2.88 16.50 1.34
CA VAL A 204 -4.06 16.53 0.47
C VAL A 204 -4.11 17.86 -0.31
N TRP A 205 -3.94 18.98 0.38
CA TRP A 205 -3.89 20.31 -0.24
C TRP A 205 -2.76 20.43 -1.26
N ASP A 206 -1.53 20.08 -0.88
CA ASP A 206 -0.36 20.18 -1.76
C ASP A 206 -0.55 19.34 -3.04
N SER A 207 -1.14 18.15 -2.90
CA SER A 207 -1.43 17.28 -4.05
C SER A 207 -2.55 17.85 -4.93
N LEU A 208 -3.63 18.38 -4.34
CA LEU A 208 -4.71 19.00 -5.09
C LEU A 208 -4.23 20.22 -5.90
N ILE A 209 -3.34 21.03 -5.32
CA ILE A 209 -2.75 22.18 -6.02
C ILE A 209 -1.91 21.73 -7.21
N LYS A 210 -1.01 20.76 -7.01
CA LYS A 210 -0.22 20.19 -8.12
C LYS A 210 -1.15 19.68 -9.24
N TRP A 211 -2.22 18.98 -8.86
CA TRP A 211 -3.17 18.40 -9.80
C TRP A 211 -3.90 19.49 -10.58
N GLY A 212 -4.43 20.49 -9.87
CA GLY A 212 -5.12 21.61 -10.49
C GLY A 212 -4.24 22.38 -11.47
N ILE A 213 -2.95 22.54 -11.16
CA ILE A 213 -1.98 23.20 -12.05
C ILE A 213 -1.77 22.42 -13.34
N GLU A 214 -1.57 21.11 -13.25
CA GLU A 214 -1.37 20.24 -14.40
C GLU A 214 -2.61 20.16 -15.28
N GLN A 215 -3.80 20.11 -14.66
CA GLN A 215 -5.08 20.02 -15.36
C GLN A 215 -5.63 21.35 -15.88
N THR A 216 -5.04 22.48 -15.49
CA THR A 216 -5.48 23.79 -15.98
C THR A 216 -4.71 24.18 -17.25
N PRO A 217 -5.39 24.32 -18.40
CA PRO A 217 -4.73 24.74 -19.64
C PRO A 217 -3.95 26.04 -19.45
N GLY A 218 -2.67 26.03 -19.81
CA GLY A 218 -1.77 27.18 -19.70
C GLY A 218 -1.03 27.33 -18.36
N LEU A 219 -1.32 26.51 -17.34
CA LEU A 219 -0.63 26.52 -16.04
C LEU A 219 0.33 25.34 -15.81
N GLY A 220 0.29 24.31 -16.66
CA GLY A 220 1.16 23.13 -16.54
C GLY A 220 2.66 23.46 -16.44
N ILE A 221 3.51 22.44 -16.22
CA ILE A 221 4.94 22.49 -15.79
C ILE A 221 5.72 23.77 -16.16
N ARG A 222 5.60 24.27 -17.40
CA ARG A 222 6.25 25.49 -17.91
C ARG A 222 5.88 26.79 -17.18
N ASN A 223 4.73 26.85 -16.50
CA ASN A 223 4.21 28.01 -15.75
C ASN A 223 3.94 27.70 -14.27
N SER A 224 4.57 26.68 -13.69
CA SER A 224 4.36 26.26 -12.29
C SER A 224 4.80 27.28 -11.24
N ASP A 225 5.62 28.28 -11.60
CA ASP A 225 6.03 29.35 -10.70
C ASP A 225 4.90 30.37 -10.47
N ARG A 226 4.21 30.21 -9.33
CA ARG A 226 3.15 31.10 -8.84
C ARG A 226 3.56 32.57 -8.83
N ASN A 227 4.83 32.89 -8.61
CA ASN A 227 5.27 34.29 -8.54
C ASN A 227 5.15 35.02 -9.89
N LYS A 228 4.98 34.28 -10.99
CA LYS A 228 4.74 34.80 -12.34
C LYS A 228 3.26 34.87 -12.70
N TRP A 229 2.36 34.48 -11.79
CA TRP A 229 0.94 34.39 -12.10
C TRP A 229 0.23 35.74 -12.07
N ASN A 230 -0.69 35.91 -13.01
CA ASN A 230 -1.64 37.03 -13.03
C ASN A 230 -3.04 36.56 -12.59
N ASN A 231 -3.99 37.49 -12.51
CA ASN A 231 -5.37 37.17 -12.10
C ASN A 231 -6.07 36.14 -13.01
N ARG A 232 -5.75 36.10 -14.32
CA ARG A 232 -6.36 35.12 -15.23
C ARG A 232 -5.90 33.70 -14.90
N ASN A 233 -4.64 33.55 -14.49
CA ASN A 233 -4.10 32.25 -14.06
C ASN A 233 -4.84 31.75 -12.81
N PHE A 234 -5.01 32.60 -11.80
CA PHE A 234 -5.77 32.23 -10.60
C PHE A 234 -7.24 31.91 -10.91
N GLU A 235 -7.89 32.69 -11.78
CA GLU A 235 -9.28 32.41 -12.18
C GLU A 235 -9.41 31.10 -12.98
N ALA A 236 -8.43 30.76 -13.82
CA ALA A 236 -8.41 29.47 -14.51
C ALA A 236 -8.28 28.30 -13.51
N LEU A 237 -7.32 28.39 -12.59
CA LEU A 237 -7.12 27.35 -11.56
C LEU A 237 -8.35 27.23 -10.65
N LYS A 238 -8.95 28.36 -10.27
CA LYS A 238 -10.18 28.41 -9.48
C LYS A 238 -11.30 27.63 -10.15
N LYS A 239 -11.49 27.78 -11.47
CA LYS A 239 -12.51 27.02 -12.20
C LYS A 239 -12.25 25.52 -12.13
N THR A 240 -11.00 25.09 -12.34
CA THR A 240 -10.60 23.68 -12.25
C THR A 240 -10.83 23.10 -10.85
N LEU A 241 -10.47 23.85 -9.81
CA LEU A 241 -10.49 23.37 -8.43
C LEU A 241 -11.80 23.59 -7.68
N ASN A 242 -12.73 24.40 -8.20
CA ASN A 242 -13.92 24.86 -7.49
C ASN A 242 -14.71 23.75 -6.80
N LYS A 243 -14.91 22.60 -7.48
CA LYS A 243 -15.67 21.47 -6.92
C LYS A 243 -14.93 20.71 -5.81
N PHE A 244 -13.61 20.83 -5.73
CA PHE A 244 -12.77 20.11 -4.78
C PHE A 244 -12.42 20.93 -3.53
N ILE A 245 -12.35 22.27 -3.66
CA ILE A 245 -12.03 23.14 -2.52
C ILE A 245 -12.94 22.91 -1.31
N PRO A 246 -14.28 22.74 -1.46
CA PRO A 246 -15.16 22.41 -0.35
C PRO A 246 -14.85 21.07 0.35
N LEU A 247 -14.12 20.17 -0.32
CA LEU A 247 -13.73 18.87 0.23
C LEU A 247 -12.46 18.92 1.08
N ILE A 248 -11.77 20.06 1.14
CA ILE A 248 -10.57 20.22 1.98
C ILE A 248 -10.98 20.53 3.42
N ARG A 249 -10.48 19.76 4.40
CA ARG A 249 -10.73 20.06 5.81
C ARG A 249 -9.68 21.04 6.32
N PHE A 250 -9.83 22.31 5.97
CA PHE A 250 -8.88 23.38 6.34
C PHE A 250 -8.60 23.45 7.84
N VAL A 251 -9.59 23.16 8.70
CA VAL A 251 -9.42 23.06 10.16
C VAL A 251 -8.36 22.02 10.57
N GLY A 252 -8.11 21.01 9.74
CA GLY A 252 -7.08 20.00 9.94
C GLY A 252 -5.67 20.42 9.51
N ILE A 253 -5.48 21.64 8.98
CA ILE A 253 -4.17 22.18 8.58
C ILE A 253 -3.64 23.06 9.72
N SER A 254 -2.35 22.95 10.05
CA SER A 254 -1.78 23.79 11.12
C SER A 254 -1.76 25.28 10.73
N PRO A 255 -1.79 26.23 11.69
CA PRO A 255 -1.72 27.65 11.38
C PRO A 255 -0.47 28.04 10.58
N SER A 256 0.67 27.39 10.87
CA SER A 256 1.93 27.62 10.16
C SER A 256 1.84 27.20 8.69
N GLU A 257 1.32 26.01 8.42
CA GLU A 257 1.16 25.48 7.08
C GLU A 257 0.10 26.24 6.29
N TYR A 258 -1.00 26.63 6.94
CA TYR A 258 -1.99 27.49 6.35
C TYR A 258 -1.34 28.78 5.83
N PHE A 259 -0.55 29.44 6.66
CA PHE A 259 0.09 30.71 6.31
C PHE A 259 1.04 30.58 5.11
N TYR A 260 1.90 29.56 5.10
CA TYR A 260 2.93 29.40 4.07
C TYR A 260 2.46 28.70 2.80
N LYS A 261 1.50 27.77 2.89
CA LYS A 261 1.12 26.88 1.77
C LYS A 261 -0.30 27.12 1.24
N VAL A 262 -1.28 27.46 2.09
CA VAL A 262 -2.68 27.63 1.67
C VAL A 262 -2.99 29.07 1.31
N ARG A 263 -2.69 30.00 2.22
CA ARG A 263 -2.97 31.44 2.11
C ARG A 263 -2.47 32.08 0.80
N PRO A 264 -1.31 31.69 0.22
CA PRO A 264 -0.88 32.24 -1.06
C PRO A 264 -1.82 31.96 -2.24
N TYR A 265 -2.69 30.96 -2.12
CA TYR A 265 -3.69 30.60 -3.12
C TYR A 265 -5.09 31.13 -2.79
N LYS A 266 -5.25 32.04 -1.81
CA LYS A 266 -6.58 32.53 -1.37
C LYS A 266 -7.52 32.96 -2.51
N ALA A 267 -7.00 33.43 -3.65
CA ALA A 267 -7.79 33.84 -4.80
C ALA A 267 -8.61 32.69 -5.43
N ILE A 268 -8.20 31.44 -5.26
CA ILE A 268 -8.91 30.26 -5.79
C ILE A 268 -9.96 29.71 -4.81
N ILE A 269 -9.90 30.14 -3.55
CA ILE A 269 -10.82 29.67 -2.50
C ILE A 269 -12.09 30.53 -2.59
N PRO A 270 -13.30 29.94 -2.65
CA PRO A 270 -14.53 30.70 -2.62
C PRO A 270 -14.59 31.64 -1.41
N ASN A 271 -14.98 32.91 -1.61
CA ASN A 271 -14.93 33.95 -0.57
C ASN A 271 -15.60 33.52 0.74
N ARG A 272 -16.76 32.88 0.66
CA ARG A 272 -17.48 32.36 1.84
C ARG A 272 -16.62 31.38 2.67
N ILE A 273 -15.94 30.46 2.00
CA ILE A 273 -15.03 29.50 2.65
C ILE A 273 -13.81 30.23 3.21
N HIS A 274 -13.24 31.16 2.44
CA HIS A 274 -12.07 31.93 2.87
C HIS A 274 -12.33 32.73 4.16
N GLU A 275 -13.47 33.42 4.25
CA GLU A 275 -13.88 34.19 5.43
C GLU A 275 -14.02 33.30 6.67
N GLU A 276 -14.68 32.14 6.54
CA GLU A 276 -14.84 31.19 7.64
C GLU A 276 -13.49 30.61 8.11
N ILE A 277 -12.56 30.35 7.19
CA ILE A 277 -11.21 29.85 7.52
C ILE A 277 -10.38 30.93 8.24
N GLU A 278 -10.39 32.17 7.76
CA GLU A 278 -9.66 33.26 8.42
C GLU A 278 -10.25 33.52 9.83
N GLU A 279 -11.58 33.45 9.99
CA GLU A 279 -12.21 33.57 11.30
C GLU A 279 -11.77 32.45 12.26
N TYR A 280 -11.65 31.21 11.77
CA TYR A 280 -11.11 30.10 12.54
C TYR A 280 -9.67 30.36 13.00
N TYR A 281 -8.76 30.71 12.09
CA TYR A 281 -7.35 30.88 12.45
C TYR A 281 -7.07 32.12 13.31
N TYR A 282 -7.87 33.18 13.23
CA TYR A 282 -7.67 34.36 14.08
C TYR A 282 -8.47 34.35 15.38
N LYS A 283 -9.68 33.77 15.38
CA LYS A 283 -10.61 33.85 16.53
C LYS A 283 -10.96 32.51 17.15
N GLY A 284 -10.61 31.39 16.51
CA GLY A 284 -10.94 30.04 16.97
C GLY A 284 -12.37 29.59 16.67
N ASN A 285 -13.13 30.34 15.87
CA ASN A 285 -14.52 29.99 15.51
C ASN A 285 -14.54 28.91 14.42
N LEU A 286 -15.22 27.79 14.66
CA LEU A 286 -15.31 26.71 13.65
C LEU A 286 -16.10 27.15 12.40
N PRO A 287 -15.65 26.81 11.18
CA PRO A 287 -16.39 27.06 9.94
C PRO A 287 -17.78 26.42 9.94
N ARG A 288 -18.74 27.07 9.28
CA ARG A 288 -20.15 26.61 9.21
C ARG A 288 -20.46 25.84 7.93
N THR A 289 -19.69 26.05 6.86
CA THR A 289 -19.95 25.46 5.54
C THR A 289 -18.98 24.37 5.12
N THR A 290 -17.78 24.31 5.70
CA THR A 290 -16.79 23.27 5.44
C THR A 290 -16.73 22.28 6.60
N THR A 291 -17.90 21.76 7.02
CA THR A 291 -18.04 20.84 8.15
C THR A 291 -17.89 19.37 7.73
N LEU A 292 -17.03 19.09 6.75
CA LEU A 292 -16.58 17.71 6.62
C LEU A 292 -15.82 17.36 7.90
N PRO A 293 -16.13 16.22 8.54
CA PRO A 293 -15.41 15.84 9.72
C PRO A 293 -13.93 15.69 9.34
N PRO A 294 -13.01 16.02 10.26
CA PRO A 294 -11.61 15.80 9.99
C PRO A 294 -11.36 14.34 9.64
N ARG A 295 -10.46 14.07 8.68
CA ARG A 295 -10.11 12.69 8.37
C ARG A 295 -9.60 12.00 9.63
N THR A 296 -10.09 10.79 9.85
CA THR A 296 -9.97 10.12 11.14
C THR A 296 -8.55 9.68 11.43
N GLY A 297 -7.68 9.55 10.43
CA GLY A 297 -6.32 9.05 10.61
C GLY A 297 -5.45 9.91 11.52
N ILE A 298 -4.85 9.28 12.53
CA ILE A 298 -3.68 9.82 13.21
C ILE A 298 -2.44 9.24 12.53
N ILE A 299 -1.57 10.10 11.99
CA ILE A 299 -0.22 9.69 11.61
C ILE A 299 0.68 9.94 12.82
N GLN A 300 0.89 8.91 13.63
CA GLN A 300 1.90 8.94 14.69
C GLN A 300 3.24 8.53 14.09
N LYS A 301 4.23 9.40 14.23
CA LYS A 301 5.58 9.19 13.72
C LYS A 301 6.54 9.02 14.89
N ILE A 302 7.42 8.04 14.78
CA ILE A 302 8.63 7.97 15.60
C ILE A 302 9.71 8.69 14.80
N GLU A 303 10.31 9.74 15.37
CA GLU A 303 11.46 10.41 14.75
C GLU A 303 12.69 9.51 14.90
N SER A 304 12.89 8.62 13.92
CA SER A 304 13.92 7.58 13.90
C SER A 304 14.71 7.65 12.60
N CYS A 305 16.01 7.41 12.68
CA CYS A 305 16.87 7.20 11.52
C CYS A 305 16.87 5.73 11.04
N ILE A 306 16.46 4.80 11.90
CA ILE A 306 16.43 3.35 11.62
C ILE A 306 15.15 2.94 10.88
N ILE A 307 13.97 3.48 11.23
CA ILE A 307 12.67 3.10 10.62
C ILE A 307 11.94 4.27 9.97
N LYS A 308 11.11 3.98 8.96
CA LYS A 308 10.21 4.96 8.36
C LYS A 308 8.86 5.08 9.09
N PRO A 309 8.11 6.18 8.87
CA PRO A 309 6.82 6.42 9.56
C PRO A 309 5.75 5.33 9.43
N ASN A 310 5.77 4.57 8.33
CA ASN A 310 4.88 3.41 8.14
C ASN A 310 5.12 2.34 9.21
N LEU A 311 6.39 1.99 9.47
CA LEU A 311 6.77 1.04 10.53
C LEU A 311 6.48 1.58 11.94
N SER A 312 6.57 2.90 12.14
CA SER A 312 6.16 3.52 13.40
C SER A 312 4.71 3.18 13.76
N SER A 313 3.80 3.28 12.79
CA SER A 313 2.38 3.01 13.02
C SER A 313 2.12 1.55 13.38
N ILE A 314 2.86 0.63 12.75
CA ILE A 314 2.80 -0.81 13.05
C ILE A 314 3.27 -1.10 14.48
N ILE A 315 4.39 -0.54 14.91
CA ILE A 315 4.90 -0.72 16.28
C ILE A 315 3.88 -0.21 17.30
N ILE A 316 3.27 0.95 17.06
CA ILE A 316 2.26 1.51 17.98
C ILE A 316 1.02 0.61 18.03
N ASN A 317 0.57 0.09 16.89
CA ASN A 317 -0.52 -0.89 16.85
C ASN A 317 -0.16 -2.14 17.68
N TRP A 318 1.10 -2.61 17.58
CA TRP A 318 1.57 -3.72 18.40
C TRP A 318 1.63 -3.39 19.90
N ILE A 319 1.96 -2.16 20.31
CA ILE A 319 1.88 -1.74 21.72
C ILE A 319 0.44 -1.86 22.23
N GLU A 320 -0.56 -1.55 21.41
CA GLU A 320 -1.99 -1.64 21.77
C GLU A 320 -2.63 -3.01 21.49
N ARG A 321 -1.83 -4.02 21.12
CA ARG A 321 -2.31 -5.36 20.70
C ARG A 321 -3.32 -5.34 19.55
N LYS A 322 -3.21 -4.36 18.66
CA LYS A 322 -4.00 -4.26 17.43
C LYS A 322 -3.28 -4.92 16.27
N ASP A 323 -4.05 -5.23 15.21
CA ASP A 323 -3.50 -5.74 13.96
C ASP A 323 -2.49 -4.77 13.36
N SER A 324 -1.45 -5.27 12.69
CA SER A 324 -0.44 -4.44 12.02
C SER A 324 -1.06 -3.46 11.00
N ASN A 325 -2.15 -3.87 10.33
CA ASN A 325 -2.90 -3.08 9.35
C ASN A 325 -4.03 -2.26 10.00
N TYR A 326 -4.08 -2.18 11.33
CA TYR A 326 -5.10 -1.39 12.01
C TYR A 326 -4.96 0.10 11.70
N ASN A 327 -6.05 0.68 11.20
CA ASN A 327 -6.14 2.10 10.90
C ASN A 327 -6.45 2.90 12.17
N ARG A 328 -5.39 3.46 12.78
CA ARG A 328 -5.49 4.40 13.89
C ARG A 328 -6.40 5.59 13.58
N ASN A 329 -7.32 5.88 14.49
CA ASN A 329 -8.25 6.98 14.43
C ASN A 329 -8.04 7.96 15.61
N ARG A 330 -8.71 9.12 15.57
CA ARG A 330 -8.61 10.17 16.59
C ARG A 330 -8.94 9.76 18.04
N LYS A 331 -9.64 8.64 18.25
CA LYS A 331 -9.95 8.11 19.58
C LYS A 331 -8.85 7.22 20.13
N ASP A 332 -7.89 6.82 19.31
CA ASP A 332 -6.78 5.98 19.74
C ASP A 332 -5.75 6.79 20.50
N THR A 333 -5.07 6.13 21.43
CA THR A 333 -4.05 6.75 22.27
C THR A 333 -2.95 7.35 21.40
N VAL A 334 -2.47 8.53 21.78
CA VAL A 334 -1.30 9.12 21.14
C VAL A 334 -0.09 8.82 22.00
N TYR A 335 0.98 8.33 21.39
CA TYR A 335 2.23 8.05 22.05
C TYR A 335 3.27 9.10 21.65
N ASN A 336 4.01 9.56 22.64
CA ASN A 336 5.27 10.26 22.46
C ASN A 336 6.42 9.26 22.56
N PHE A 337 7.40 9.44 21.66
CA PHE A 337 8.63 8.66 21.63
C PHE A 337 9.80 9.62 21.81
N ASP A 338 10.31 9.71 23.04
CA ASP A 338 11.44 10.58 23.36
C ASP A 338 12.73 9.79 23.18
N LEU A 339 13.57 10.17 22.20
CA LEU A 339 14.86 9.52 21.96
C LEU A 339 15.75 9.63 23.21
N ILE A 340 16.33 8.52 23.64
CA ILE A 340 17.25 8.43 24.78
C ILE A 340 18.56 7.76 24.36
N TYR A 341 19.66 8.18 25.00
CA TYR A 341 20.98 7.61 24.74
C TYR A 341 21.06 6.15 25.19
N VAL A 342 21.63 5.30 24.33
CA VAL A 342 21.73 3.86 24.55
C VAL A 342 22.98 3.55 25.39
N GLU A 343 22.82 3.68 26.70
CA GLU A 343 23.63 2.97 27.69
C GLU A 343 22.67 2.26 28.64
N ILE A 344 22.95 1.00 29.01
CA ILE A 344 22.07 0.19 29.89
C ILE A 344 21.76 0.95 31.19
N VAL A 345 22.75 1.70 31.69
CA VAL A 345 22.65 2.56 32.88
C VAL A 345 21.65 3.71 32.67
N ILE A 346 21.50 4.20 31.43
CA ILE A 346 20.64 5.34 31.07
C ILE A 346 19.21 4.90 30.78
N CYS A 347 18.99 3.69 30.27
CA CYS A 347 17.66 3.10 30.12
C CYS A 347 17.02 2.76 31.48
N ALA A 348 17.80 2.68 32.55
CA ALA A 348 17.29 2.33 33.86
C ALA A 348 16.34 3.41 34.43
N GLY A 349 15.17 3.01 34.92
CA GLY A 349 14.18 3.90 35.53
C GLY A 349 13.43 4.83 34.56
N LYS A 350 13.54 4.62 33.24
CA LYS A 350 12.86 5.46 32.23
C LYS A 350 11.41 5.06 31.95
N GLY A 351 10.93 3.96 32.53
CA GLY A 351 9.59 3.41 32.27
C GLY A 351 9.56 2.62 30.96
N ALA A 352 8.45 2.72 30.21
CA ALA A 352 8.31 2.00 28.95
C ALA A 352 9.36 2.45 27.90
N ILE A 353 10.02 1.48 27.26
CA ILE A 353 11.10 1.71 26.30
C ILE A 353 10.85 0.88 25.04
N LEU A 354 11.01 1.51 23.88
CA LEU A 354 11.15 0.86 22.58
C LEU A 354 12.62 0.89 22.17
N ILE A 355 13.14 -0.21 21.66
CA ILE A 355 14.52 -0.33 21.18
C ILE A 355 14.49 -0.75 19.71
N LEU A 356 15.26 -0.04 18.89
CA LEU A 356 15.49 -0.33 17.48
C LEU A 356 16.98 -0.61 17.28
N ILE A 357 17.29 -1.70 16.59
CA ILE A 357 18.65 -2.19 16.37
C ILE A 357 18.78 -2.49 14.88
N LYS A 358 19.64 -1.72 14.20
CA LYS A 358 19.98 -1.95 12.80
C LYS A 358 21.20 -2.86 12.71
N VAL A 359 21.08 -3.95 11.96
CA VAL A 359 22.18 -4.89 11.75
C VAL A 359 23.04 -4.45 10.57
N LYS A 360 24.35 -4.53 10.78
CA LYS A 360 25.35 -4.16 9.78
C LYS A 360 25.26 -5.04 8.54
N HIS A 361 25.45 -4.44 7.37
CA HIS A 361 25.49 -5.09 6.04
C HIS A 361 24.18 -5.71 5.51
N SER A 362 23.21 -6.05 6.37
CA SER A 362 21.94 -6.63 5.91
C SER A 362 20.81 -5.62 5.78
N GLY A 363 20.90 -4.47 6.48
CA GLY A 363 19.79 -3.53 6.59
C GLY A 363 18.61 -4.05 7.43
N LYS A 364 18.73 -5.28 7.97
CA LYS A 364 17.73 -5.92 8.82
C LYS A 364 17.63 -5.18 10.14
N ILE A 365 16.42 -5.03 10.64
CA ILE A 365 16.14 -4.30 11.88
C ILE A 365 15.52 -5.28 12.87
N PHE A 366 16.03 -5.27 14.09
CA PHE A 366 15.43 -5.95 15.23
C PHE A 366 15.01 -4.94 16.27
N GLY A 367 14.07 -5.30 17.11
CA GLY A 367 13.66 -4.44 18.20
C GLY A 367 12.87 -5.14 19.27
N GLY A 368 12.63 -4.40 20.34
CA GLY A 368 11.83 -4.86 21.44
C GLY A 368 11.18 -3.72 22.20
N TYR A 369 9.94 -3.93 22.62
CA TYR A 369 9.22 -3.01 23.47
C TYR A 369 9.13 -3.60 24.88
N ASN A 370 9.70 -2.88 25.84
CA ASN A 370 9.62 -3.20 27.25
C ASN A 370 8.68 -2.18 27.93
N PRO A 371 7.47 -2.56 28.37
CA PRO A 371 6.51 -1.66 29.00
C PRO A 371 6.89 -1.21 30.42
N ILE A 372 7.84 -1.90 31.07
CA ILE A 372 8.24 -1.62 32.46
C ILE A 372 9.51 -0.78 32.50
N GLY A 373 10.43 -1.01 31.57
CA GLY A 373 11.80 -0.52 31.62
C GLY A 373 12.74 -1.48 32.36
N TRP A 374 13.97 -1.04 32.55
CA TRP A 374 14.98 -1.76 33.36
C TRP A 374 15.16 -1.05 34.71
N ASN A 375 15.37 -1.80 35.78
CA ASN A 375 15.51 -1.25 37.13
C ASN A 375 16.97 -1.37 37.59
N ASN A 376 17.54 -0.28 38.12
CA ASN A 376 18.89 -0.26 38.67
C ASN A 376 18.97 -0.76 40.14
N THR A 377 18.03 -1.58 40.59
CA THR A 377 17.90 -1.98 42.02
C THR A 377 18.93 -3.04 42.43
N GLY A 378 20.20 -2.86 42.04
CA GLY A 378 21.29 -3.81 42.29
C GLY A 378 22.67 -3.19 42.54
N ILE A 379 22.81 -1.86 42.59
CA ILE A 379 24.06 -1.23 43.05
C ILE A 379 24.06 -1.20 44.58
N ASN A 380 24.18 -2.36 45.22
CA ASN A 380 24.71 -2.46 46.57
C ASN A 380 26.07 -3.15 46.48
N TYR A 381 27.14 -2.34 46.45
CA TYR A 381 28.54 -2.77 46.50
C TYR A 381 28.94 -3.38 47.86
N ASN A 382 28.06 -4.14 48.52
CA ASN A 382 28.48 -4.96 49.65
C ASN A 382 28.95 -6.31 49.12
N HIS A 383 30.18 -6.30 48.62
CA HIS A 383 31.05 -7.48 48.59
C HIS A 383 31.03 -8.12 49.97
N ASN A 384 30.37 -9.27 50.09
CA ASN A 384 30.66 -10.39 51.00
C ASN A 384 29.39 -11.17 51.31
N TYR A 385 28.78 -11.85 50.33
CA TYR A 385 27.99 -13.04 50.62
C TYR A 385 27.84 -13.87 49.33
N TYR A 386 28.54 -15.01 49.27
CA TYR A 386 28.22 -16.12 48.35
C TYR A 386 26.95 -16.82 48.83
N GLY A 387 25.85 -16.07 48.94
CA GLY A 387 24.54 -16.55 49.35
C GLY A 387 23.54 -16.31 48.24
N TYR A 388 22.99 -17.40 47.70
CA TYR A 388 21.78 -17.43 46.90
C TYR A 388 20.64 -16.70 47.66
N ASN A 389 20.53 -15.39 47.48
CA ASN A 389 19.36 -14.60 47.89
C ASN A 389 18.81 -13.84 46.66
N GLY A 390 18.23 -14.61 45.75
CA GLY A 390 16.77 -14.58 45.54
C GLY A 390 16.11 -13.32 44.98
N TYR A 391 16.82 -12.32 44.48
CA TYR A 391 16.16 -11.31 43.64
C TYR A 391 15.89 -11.94 42.28
N ASN A 392 14.62 -12.20 41.97
CA ASN A 392 14.17 -12.62 40.65
C ASN A 392 14.73 -11.60 39.64
N GLN A 393 15.73 -12.02 38.85
CA GLN A 393 16.40 -11.19 37.85
C GLN A 393 15.48 -10.93 36.65
N TYR A 394 14.25 -11.41 36.69
CA TYR A 394 13.25 -11.23 35.67
C TYR A 394 12.14 -10.30 36.15
N LEU A 395 11.73 -9.38 35.26
CA LEU A 395 10.54 -8.56 35.45
C LEU A 395 9.37 -9.19 34.70
N THR A 396 8.24 -9.30 35.39
CA THR A 396 7.04 -9.96 34.87
C THR A 396 6.22 -9.01 34.01
N THR A 397 5.92 -9.39 32.76
CA THR A 397 4.97 -8.66 31.91
C THR A 397 4.42 -9.55 30.81
N THR A 398 3.18 -9.29 30.39
CA THR A 398 2.55 -9.89 29.19
C THR A 398 2.60 -8.95 27.99
N GLU A 399 2.88 -7.66 28.21
CA GLU A 399 2.75 -6.60 27.20
C GLU A 399 4.06 -6.37 26.41
N SER A 400 5.16 -7.00 26.83
CA SER A 400 6.42 -6.96 26.11
C SER A 400 6.35 -7.75 24.79
N PHE A 401 7.14 -7.34 23.82
CA PHE A 401 7.31 -8.05 22.55
C PHE A 401 8.65 -7.73 21.92
N ILE A 402 9.14 -8.66 21.10
CA ILE A 402 10.29 -8.45 20.22
C ILE A 402 9.85 -8.60 18.77
N PHE A 403 10.58 -8.01 17.84
CA PHE A 403 10.20 -8.00 16.43
C PHE A 403 11.41 -7.93 15.50
N SER A 404 11.15 -8.19 14.22
CA SER A 404 12.12 -7.99 13.15
C SER A 404 11.46 -7.46 11.88
N PHE A 405 12.21 -6.62 11.17
CA PHE A 405 11.92 -6.14 9.82
C PHE A 405 13.08 -6.48 8.90
N GLU A 406 12.80 -6.88 7.66
CA GLU A 406 13.85 -7.14 6.66
C GLU A 406 14.51 -5.84 6.17
N SER A 407 13.83 -4.69 6.28
CA SER A 407 14.36 -3.37 5.96
C SER A 407 13.59 -2.26 6.69
N ASN A 408 13.99 -1.00 6.51
CA ASN A 408 13.29 0.17 7.05
C ASN A 408 11.95 0.50 6.35
N GLU A 409 11.56 -0.30 5.35
CA GLU A 409 10.32 -0.18 4.58
C GLU A 409 9.49 -1.46 4.60
N ASP A 410 9.94 -2.52 5.29
CA ASP A 410 9.31 -3.85 5.26
C ASP A 410 7.92 -3.84 5.93
N ILE A 411 6.86 -3.74 5.12
CA ILE A 411 5.46 -3.80 5.56
C ILE A 411 4.79 -5.14 5.28
N GLU A 412 5.54 -6.13 4.78
CA GLU A 412 4.99 -7.41 4.31
C GLU A 412 5.54 -8.60 5.10
N ASN A 413 6.85 -8.62 5.37
CA ASN A 413 7.57 -9.73 5.99
C ASN A 413 7.88 -9.49 7.47
N MET A 414 7.19 -8.52 8.06
CA MET A 414 7.32 -8.12 9.47
C MET A 414 7.02 -9.30 10.40
N LYS A 415 7.86 -9.49 11.41
CA LYS A 415 7.65 -10.51 12.43
C LYS A 415 7.53 -9.88 13.79
N ILE A 416 6.51 -10.27 14.54
CA ILE A 416 6.36 -9.98 15.95
C ILE A 416 6.38 -11.29 16.73
N SER A 417 7.00 -11.25 17.91
CA SER A 417 7.05 -12.34 18.86
C SER A 417 6.63 -11.81 20.23
N ARG A 418 5.54 -12.38 20.75
CA ARG A 418 4.95 -12.02 22.06
C ARG A 418 5.51 -12.88 23.17
N VAL A 419 5.39 -12.39 24.39
CA VAL A 419 5.74 -13.14 25.59
C VAL A 419 4.85 -14.38 25.73
N VAL A 420 5.49 -15.54 25.89
CA VAL A 420 4.87 -16.82 26.25
C VAL A 420 4.96 -17.05 27.77
N ASN A 421 6.13 -16.76 28.36
CA ASN A 421 6.36 -16.89 29.80
C ASN A 421 6.50 -15.51 30.45
N SER A 422 5.39 -14.99 30.96
CA SER A 422 5.32 -13.65 31.57
C SER A 422 6.30 -13.45 32.71
N SER A 423 6.56 -14.49 33.52
CA SER A 423 7.49 -14.43 34.66
C SER A 423 8.96 -14.26 34.27
N ARG A 424 9.29 -14.44 32.99
CA ARG A 424 10.65 -14.35 32.44
C ARG A 424 10.75 -13.39 31.24
N ALA A 425 9.82 -12.44 31.14
CA ALA A 425 9.71 -11.56 29.98
C ALA A 425 10.90 -10.62 29.81
N ILE A 426 11.37 -9.97 30.87
CA ILE A 426 12.50 -9.02 30.80
C ILE A 426 13.57 -9.48 31.76
N TYR A 427 14.79 -9.66 31.27
CA TYR A 427 15.93 -9.99 32.12
C TYR A 427 16.65 -8.70 32.52
N ASN A 428 16.77 -8.49 33.83
CA ASN A 428 17.21 -7.25 34.47
C ASN A 428 18.38 -7.55 35.41
N TYR A 429 19.51 -7.95 34.84
CA TYR A 429 20.76 -8.15 35.56
C TYR A 429 21.76 -7.02 35.25
N PRO A 430 22.39 -6.40 36.26
CA PRO A 430 23.38 -5.35 36.03
C PRO A 430 24.51 -5.82 35.09
N GLY A 431 24.79 -5.03 34.05
CA GLY A 431 25.88 -5.29 33.11
C GLY A 431 25.57 -6.26 31.96
N ASN A 432 24.38 -6.88 31.92
CA ASN A 432 24.02 -7.87 30.88
C ASN A 432 23.32 -7.30 29.64
N GLY A 433 23.46 -6.01 29.37
CA GLY A 433 22.84 -5.45 28.18
C GLY A 433 21.34 -5.20 28.31
N ILE A 434 20.75 -4.91 27.17
CA ILE A 434 19.31 -5.02 26.95
C ILE A 434 19.02 -6.50 26.73
N ASN A 435 18.09 -7.07 27.49
CA ASN A 435 17.80 -8.49 27.42
C ASN A 435 16.31 -8.80 27.59
N PHE A 436 15.71 -9.34 26.54
CA PHE A 436 14.36 -9.87 26.51
C PHE A 436 14.42 -11.40 26.63
N GLY A 437 13.61 -11.95 27.53
CA GLY A 437 13.43 -13.39 27.64
C GLY A 437 14.63 -14.15 28.21
N GLY A 438 15.67 -13.47 28.69
CA GLY A 438 16.89 -14.13 29.15
C GLY A 438 17.72 -14.73 28.01
N GLY A 439 17.58 -14.19 26.79
CA GLY A 439 18.30 -14.68 25.62
C GLY A 439 17.53 -14.60 24.30
N ASP A 440 16.21 -14.38 24.31
CA ASP A 440 15.42 -14.31 23.08
C ASP A 440 15.83 -13.12 22.21
N LEU A 441 16.14 -11.98 22.84
CA LEU A 441 16.86 -10.88 22.22
C LEU A 441 17.83 -10.28 23.23
N THR A 442 19.12 -10.34 22.94
CA THR A 442 20.17 -9.78 23.81
C THR A 442 21.04 -8.82 23.02
N LEU A 443 21.23 -7.61 23.53
CA LEU A 443 22.15 -6.63 22.98
C LEU A 443 23.23 -6.33 24.02
N ALA A 444 24.46 -6.76 23.74
CA ALA A 444 25.63 -6.57 24.60
C ALA A 444 26.91 -6.43 23.77
N ASN A 445 27.81 -5.52 24.19
CA ASN A 445 29.12 -5.31 23.56
C ASN A 445 29.03 -5.11 22.02
N ASP A 446 28.10 -4.28 21.55
CA ASP A 446 27.85 -4.00 20.12
C ASP A 446 27.40 -5.20 19.27
N TYR A 447 27.01 -6.29 19.93
CA TYR A 447 26.44 -7.47 19.27
C TYR A 447 25.01 -7.72 19.71
N LEU A 448 24.19 -8.07 18.71
CA LEU A 448 22.84 -8.60 18.90
C LEU A 448 22.90 -10.12 18.81
N SER A 449 22.35 -10.81 19.82
CA SER A 449 22.19 -12.26 19.84
C SER A 449 20.73 -12.64 19.96
N LEU A 450 20.29 -13.59 19.13
CA LEU A 450 18.92 -14.12 19.12
C LEU A 450 18.92 -15.61 19.41
N ASN A 451 18.27 -16.01 20.50
CA ASN A 451 18.06 -17.42 20.84
C ASN A 451 16.57 -17.72 20.95
N TYR A 452 16.22 -18.99 21.05
CA TYR A 452 14.85 -19.39 21.43
C TYR A 452 14.91 -20.00 22.82
N THR A 453 14.53 -19.22 23.82
CA THR A 453 14.50 -19.67 25.22
C THR A 453 13.15 -20.27 25.61
N GLY A 454 12.12 -20.03 24.79
CA GLY A 454 10.73 -20.38 25.06
C GLY A 454 9.97 -19.34 25.91
N ASN A 455 10.61 -18.23 26.29
CA ASN A 455 9.94 -17.15 27.03
C ASN A 455 9.19 -16.19 26.09
N TYR A 456 9.57 -16.14 24.82
CA TYR A 456 8.87 -15.47 23.74
C TYR A 456 8.50 -16.47 22.64
N GLU A 457 7.54 -16.12 21.80
CA GLU A 457 7.24 -16.84 20.56
C GLU A 457 8.50 -16.90 19.68
N ASN A 458 8.63 -17.93 18.85
CA ASN A 458 9.86 -18.09 18.08
C ASN A 458 9.93 -17.05 16.93
N LEU A 459 10.73 -16.00 17.11
CA LEU A 459 10.94 -14.94 16.11
C LEU A 459 11.62 -15.47 14.83
N THR A 460 12.36 -16.58 14.93
CA THR A 460 13.12 -17.16 13.81
C THR A 460 12.34 -18.18 12.98
N ARG A 461 11.14 -18.59 13.41
CA ARG A 461 10.30 -19.57 12.69
C ARG A 461 9.08 -18.89 12.09
N ASN A 462 8.83 -19.08 10.79
CA ASN A 462 7.72 -18.44 10.07
C ASN A 462 6.36 -18.86 10.66
N ASN A 463 5.56 -17.88 11.09
CA ASN A 463 4.22 -18.04 11.67
C ASN A 463 3.10 -18.20 10.62
N ASN A 464 3.39 -18.81 9.46
CA ASN A 464 2.35 -19.02 8.42
C ASN A 464 1.51 -20.29 8.62
N ASN A 465 1.58 -20.96 9.78
CA ASN A 465 0.67 -22.06 10.08
C ASN A 465 -0.04 -21.82 11.41
N SER A 466 -1.24 -21.26 11.31
CA SER A 466 -2.26 -21.23 12.36
C SER A 466 -2.82 -22.64 12.63
N PHE A 467 -1.99 -23.60 13.04
CA PHE A 467 -2.44 -24.89 13.57
C PHE A 467 -1.35 -25.50 14.47
N ALA A 468 -1.36 -25.16 15.76
CA ALA A 468 -0.95 -26.05 16.86
C ALA A 468 -1.17 -25.39 18.23
N ASN A 469 -2.41 -24.99 18.54
CA ASN A 469 -2.87 -25.15 19.92
C ASN A 469 -3.14 -26.64 20.10
N ASN A 470 -2.17 -27.36 20.65
CA ASN A 470 -2.27 -28.64 21.36
C ASN A 470 -0.94 -29.38 21.22
N LEU A 471 -0.12 -29.29 22.27
CA LEU A 471 0.75 -30.36 22.80
C LEU A 471 1.44 -29.81 24.05
N TYR A 472 0.63 -29.44 25.04
CA TYR A 472 1.05 -29.55 26.44
C TYR A 472 0.91 -31.02 26.80
N GLU A 473 1.99 -31.79 26.67
CA GLU A 473 2.31 -32.91 27.56
C GLU A 473 3.60 -33.59 27.12
N GLY A 474 4.54 -33.67 28.06
CA GLY A 474 5.58 -34.70 28.08
C GLY A 474 6.69 -34.58 27.03
N MET A 475 7.79 -33.90 27.38
CA MET A 475 9.14 -34.39 27.07
C MET A 475 10.20 -33.57 27.83
N TYR A 476 10.34 -33.87 29.12
CA TYR A 476 11.60 -33.68 29.82
C TYR A 476 12.63 -34.63 29.18
N TYR A 477 13.82 -34.09 28.86
CA TYR A 477 15.03 -34.77 28.35
C TYR A 477 15.03 -35.29 26.91
N LYS A 478 15.32 -34.39 25.96
CA LYS A 478 16.43 -34.51 24.99
C LYS A 478 16.38 -33.34 23.99
N LYS A 479 17.28 -32.37 24.15
CA LYS A 479 17.83 -31.66 22.98
C LYS A 479 19.26 -31.23 23.31
N GLN A 480 20.19 -31.89 22.62
CA GLN A 480 21.55 -31.43 22.44
C GLN A 480 21.51 -29.98 21.95
N TYR A 481 22.30 -29.12 22.59
CA TYR A 481 22.49 -27.72 22.22
C TYR A 481 23.19 -27.64 20.85
N GLU A 482 22.43 -27.50 19.77
CA GLU A 482 22.92 -26.80 18.58
C GLU A 482 22.78 -25.30 18.85
N TYR A 483 23.85 -24.68 19.35
CA TYR A 483 23.98 -23.22 19.37
C TYR A 483 24.06 -22.75 17.90
N TYR A 484 22.92 -22.37 17.31
CA TYR A 484 22.96 -21.49 16.14
C TYR A 484 23.51 -20.16 16.64
N ASN A 485 24.76 -19.84 16.28
CA ASN A 485 25.38 -18.55 16.53
C ASN A 485 24.66 -17.47 15.69
N ASN A 486 23.45 -17.08 16.10
CA ASN A 486 22.70 -15.97 15.52
C ASN A 486 23.15 -14.66 16.16
N GLN A 487 24.45 -14.37 16.02
CA GLN A 487 25.07 -13.16 16.51
C GLN A 487 25.29 -12.20 15.33
N TYR A 488 24.83 -10.97 15.49
CA TYR A 488 24.87 -9.93 14.46
C TYR A 488 25.68 -8.75 14.99
N GLU A 489 26.56 -8.22 14.14
CA GLU A 489 27.21 -6.93 14.40
C GLU A 489 26.19 -5.81 14.20
N VAL A 490 26.17 -4.88 15.16
CA VAL A 490 25.20 -3.79 15.16
C VAL A 490 25.79 -2.56 14.46
N GLU A 491 25.00 -1.95 13.58
CA GLU A 491 25.36 -0.71 12.88
C GLU A 491 24.89 0.52 13.65
N GLU A 492 23.64 0.49 14.13
CA GLU A 492 22.98 1.64 14.75
C GLU A 492 21.94 1.17 15.76
N ILE A 493 21.75 1.94 16.83
CA ILE A 493 20.80 1.65 17.90
C ILE A 493 20.09 2.94 18.32
N GLU A 494 18.77 2.87 18.41
CA GLU A 494 17.96 3.93 18.99
C GLU A 494 17.10 3.34 20.10
N ALA A 495 17.02 4.04 21.23
CA ALA A 495 16.07 3.73 22.29
C ALA A 495 15.15 4.92 22.50
N PHE A 496 13.86 4.65 22.65
CA PHE A 496 12.83 5.66 22.86
C PHE A 496 12.10 5.39 24.16
N ARG A 497 11.99 6.41 25.01
CA ARG A 497 11.02 6.39 26.10
C ARG A 497 9.62 6.57 25.50
N VAL A 498 8.70 5.68 25.87
CA VAL A 498 7.34 5.65 25.33
C VAL A 498 6.37 6.19 26.38
N VAL A 499 5.62 7.24 26.03
CA VAL A 499 4.66 7.90 26.93
C VAL A 499 3.31 8.05 26.23
N ALA A 500 2.26 7.47 26.80
CA ALA A 500 0.89 7.71 26.36
C ALA A 500 0.43 9.13 26.75
N LYS A 501 -0.22 9.84 25.83
CA LYS A 501 -0.79 11.18 26.00
C LYS A 501 -2.28 11.16 26.31
#